data_AF-A1DKR7-F1
#
_entry.id   AF-A1DKR7-F1
#
_cell.length_a   1.000
_cell.length_b   1.000
_cell.length_c   1.000
_cell.angle_alpha   90.00
_cell.angle_beta   90.00
_cell.angle_gamma   90.00
#
_symmetry.space_group_name_H-M   'P 1'
#
loop_
_entity.id
_entity.type
_entity.pdbx_description
1 polymer ?
#
loop_
_entity_poly.entity_id
_entity_poly.type
_entity_poly.pdbx_seq_one_letter_code
_entity_poly.pdbx_strand_id
1 'polypeptide(L)'
;MAQRLGLNRSGAKLESAENRTFWVLQDCFVSCPVPVIKESTFEDYDWFFSFLKFARIQSKIHSSLFTVSPVPKQSVAHSAAIPNLRKELEAWRMSIPLRFRPGEPLKPRILPEPLAIQVALLTHYYYLNAVLTLSWTLLHGGNDTLSIREQLELKKELMRTARTVIELTAFIEVSPSTPVW
;
A
#
# COMPACT_ATOMS: atom_id res chain seq x y z
N MET A 1 -30.03 6.41 7.01
CA MET A 1 -31.07 7.48 6.91
C MET A 1 -30.48 8.65 6.13
N ALA A 2 -30.29 8.48 4.82
CA ALA A 2 -29.84 9.48 3.86
C ALA A 2 -30.95 10.51 3.52
N GLN A 3 -31.77 10.87 4.52
CA GLN A 3 -33.02 11.63 4.37
C GLN A 3 -33.04 12.91 5.21
N ARG A 4 -31.88 13.45 5.57
CA ARG A 4 -31.75 14.75 6.25
C ARG A 4 -30.75 15.69 5.56
N LEU A 5 -30.65 15.57 4.25
CA LEU A 5 -30.01 16.56 3.37
C LEU A 5 -30.94 17.76 3.10
N GLY A 6 -31.79 18.09 4.06
CA GLY A 6 -33.12 18.63 3.82
C GLY A 6 -33.22 19.61 2.62
N LEU A 7 -34.31 19.55 1.87
CA LEU A 7 -35.53 20.04 2.51
C LEU A 7 -35.16 21.04 3.63
N ASN A 8 -34.82 22.23 3.16
CA ASN A 8 -34.54 23.45 3.91
C ASN A 8 -33.21 23.54 4.66
N ARG A 9 -32.31 24.29 4.02
CA ARG A 9 -31.50 25.31 4.69
C ARG A 9 -32.43 26.38 5.26
N SER A 10 -32.53 26.45 6.58
CA SER A 10 -32.91 27.68 7.28
C SER A 10 -31.85 27.97 8.34
N GLY A 11 -31.41 29.22 8.36
CA GLY A 11 -30.10 29.64 8.84
C GLY A 11 -29.84 29.51 10.34
N ALA A 12 -28.56 29.42 10.67
CA ALA A 12 -27.91 30.28 11.65
C ALA A 12 -26.39 30.08 11.54
N LYS A 13 -25.66 31.20 11.49
CA LYS A 13 -24.20 31.26 11.59
C LYS A 13 -23.75 30.69 12.95
N LEU A 14 -22.75 29.80 12.95
CA LEU A 14 -21.62 29.93 13.87
C LEU A 14 -20.40 29.20 13.29
N GLU A 15 -19.32 29.95 13.18
CA GLU A 15 -17.99 29.49 12.80
C GLU A 15 -17.47 28.44 13.79
N SER A 16 -16.85 27.37 13.29
CA SER A 16 -15.51 26.92 13.73
C SER A 16 -15.09 25.62 13.02
N ALA A 17 -13.82 25.61 12.66
CA ALA A 17 -13.01 24.47 12.24
C ALA A 17 -13.37 23.77 10.92
N GLU A 18 -12.46 23.92 9.97
CA GLU A 18 -12.32 23.12 8.76
C GLU A 18 -12.41 21.61 9.05
N ASN A 19 -13.60 21.04 8.90
CA ASN A 19 -13.74 19.60 8.69
C ASN A 19 -13.34 19.28 7.26
N ARG A 20 -12.03 19.29 6.98
CA ARG A 20 -11.45 18.60 5.83
C ARG A 20 -11.61 17.10 6.06
N THR A 21 -12.81 16.59 5.81
CA THR A 21 -13.03 15.15 5.66
C THR A 21 -12.29 14.73 4.39
N PHE A 22 -11.04 14.30 4.57
CA PHE A 22 -10.32 13.57 3.55
C PHE A 22 -11.12 12.28 3.31
N TRP A 23 -11.90 12.25 2.23
CA TRP A 23 -12.55 11.03 1.80
C TRP A 23 -11.46 10.04 1.42
N VAL A 24 -11.14 9.11 2.32
CA VAL A 24 -10.43 7.88 1.95
C VAL A 24 -11.39 7.13 1.04
N LEU A 25 -11.29 7.34 -0.26
CA LEU A 25 -12.03 6.55 -1.24
C LEU A 25 -11.63 5.10 -1.01
N GLN A 26 -12.60 4.28 -0.64
CA GLN A 26 -12.37 2.87 -0.43
C GLN A 26 -12.29 2.20 -1.80
N ASP A 27 -11.09 2.23 -2.39
CA ASP A 27 -10.81 1.79 -3.77
C ASP A 27 -11.25 0.34 -4.05
N CYS A 28 -11.45 -0.50 -3.03
CA CYS A 28 -11.97 -1.86 -3.22
C CYS A 28 -13.38 -1.92 -3.83
N PHE A 29 -14.15 -0.82 -3.79
CA PHE A 29 -15.50 -0.76 -4.38
C PHE A 29 -15.58 0.03 -5.70
N VAL A 30 -14.45 0.59 -6.18
CA VAL A 30 -14.45 1.35 -7.42
C VAL A 30 -14.45 0.39 -8.62
N SER A 31 -15.52 0.48 -9.41
CA SER A 31 -15.75 -0.28 -10.64
C SER A 31 -15.88 0.70 -11.81
N CYS A 32 -14.77 1.32 -12.22
CA CYS A 32 -14.70 2.10 -13.45
C CYS A 32 -13.89 1.34 -14.51
N PRO A 33 -14.18 1.56 -15.81
CA PRO A 33 -13.32 1.06 -16.88
C PRO A 33 -11.93 1.68 -16.75
N VAL A 34 -10.90 0.86 -16.82
CA VAL A 34 -9.50 1.32 -16.76
C VAL A 34 -9.21 2.09 -18.05
N PRO A 35 -8.78 3.36 -17.97
CA PRO A 35 -8.40 4.11 -19.17
C PRO A 35 -7.16 3.49 -19.80
N VAL A 36 -7.12 3.43 -21.14
CA VAL A 36 -5.93 3.01 -21.88
C VAL A 36 -4.96 4.19 -21.94
N ILE A 37 -3.85 4.10 -21.21
CA ILE A 37 -2.80 5.13 -21.15
C ILE A 37 -1.53 4.54 -21.75
N LYS A 38 -1.15 4.97 -22.96
CA LYS A 38 0.00 4.41 -23.69
C LYS A 38 1.33 4.69 -22.98
N GLU A 39 1.40 5.81 -22.28
CA GLU A 39 2.54 6.24 -21.47
C GLU A 39 2.68 5.41 -20.19
N SER A 40 1.67 4.59 -19.85
CA SER A 40 1.66 3.76 -18.65
C SER A 40 2.06 2.30 -18.88
N THR A 41 2.46 1.99 -20.11
CA THR A 41 2.82 0.63 -20.53
C THR A 41 4.23 0.61 -21.07
N PHE A 42 5.06 -0.27 -20.51
CA PHE A 42 6.26 -0.79 -21.16
C PHE A 42 5.89 -2.00 -22.04
N GLU A 43 6.82 -2.45 -22.88
CA GLU A 43 6.60 -3.59 -23.80
C GLU A 43 6.08 -4.86 -23.07
N ASP A 44 6.64 -5.16 -21.90
CA ASP A 44 6.32 -6.34 -21.09
C ASP A 44 5.52 -6.02 -19.81
N TYR A 45 5.23 -4.74 -19.55
CA TYR A 45 4.70 -4.31 -18.25
C TYR A 45 3.73 -3.13 -18.32
N ASP A 46 2.45 -3.39 -18.05
CA ASP A 46 1.47 -2.35 -17.73
C ASP A 46 1.56 -2.00 -16.23
N TRP A 47 2.32 -0.95 -15.93
CA TRP A 47 2.60 -0.58 -14.54
C TRP A 47 1.41 0.09 -13.87
N PHE A 48 0.57 0.80 -14.62
CA PHE A 48 -0.63 1.43 -14.07
C PHE A 48 -1.65 0.38 -13.67
N PHE A 49 -1.88 -0.63 -14.52
CA PHE A 49 -2.76 -1.74 -14.16
C PHE A 49 -2.23 -2.56 -12.99
N SER A 50 -0.91 -2.77 -12.93
CA SER A 50 -0.26 -3.38 -11.76
C SER A 50 -0.47 -2.56 -10.49
N PHE A 51 -0.32 -1.25 -10.57
CA PHE A 51 -0.60 -0.33 -9.46
C PHE A 51 -2.07 -0.39 -9.02
N LEU A 52 -3.03 -0.45 -9.94
CA LEU A 52 -4.46 -0.59 -9.59
C LEU A 52 -4.75 -1.90 -8.83
N LYS A 53 -4.10 -3.01 -9.22
CA LYS A 53 -4.19 -4.27 -8.46
C LYS A 53 -3.64 -4.08 -7.04
N PHE A 54 -2.49 -3.42 -6.91
CA PHE A 54 -1.90 -3.11 -5.60
C PHE A 54 -2.81 -2.20 -4.76
N ALA A 55 -3.35 -1.12 -5.33
CA ALA A 55 -4.25 -0.20 -4.65
C ALA A 55 -5.47 -0.92 -4.06
N ARG A 56 -6.01 -1.91 -4.78
CA ARG A 56 -7.08 -2.78 -4.26
C ARG A 56 -6.63 -3.63 -3.07
N ILE A 57 -5.43 -4.22 -3.12
CA ILE A 57 -4.86 -4.96 -1.98
C ILE A 57 -4.68 -4.01 -0.79
N GLN A 58 -4.12 -2.83 -1.01
CA GLN A 58 -3.91 -1.81 0.01
C GLN A 58 -5.25 -1.35 0.63
N SER A 59 -6.29 -1.17 -0.18
CA SER A 59 -7.64 -0.88 0.30
C SER A 59 -8.17 -2.00 1.20
N LYS A 60 -8.02 -3.28 0.82
CA LYS A 60 -8.39 -4.42 1.66
C LYS A 60 -7.60 -4.46 2.98
N ILE A 61 -6.29 -4.17 2.94
CA ILE A 61 -5.43 -4.06 4.13
C ILE A 61 -6.00 -2.99 5.06
N HIS A 62 -6.28 -1.79 4.55
CA HIS A 62 -6.82 -0.71 5.36
C HIS A 62 -8.22 -1.03 5.92
N SER A 63 -9.10 -1.59 5.10
CA SER A 63 -10.44 -1.99 5.52
C SER A 63 -10.41 -3.06 6.61
N SER A 64 -9.50 -4.03 6.48
CA SER A 64 -9.34 -5.11 7.45
C SER A 64 -8.77 -4.61 8.77
N LEU A 65 -7.73 -3.77 8.73
CA LEU A 65 -6.92 -3.43 9.91
C LEU A 65 -7.39 -2.16 10.65
N PHE A 66 -7.87 -1.14 9.93
CA PHE A 66 -8.08 0.20 10.50
C PHE A 66 -9.54 0.66 10.54
N THR A 67 -10.48 -0.13 10.03
CA THR A 67 -11.91 0.26 10.08
C THR A 67 -12.47 -0.04 11.46
N VAL A 68 -12.87 1.00 12.18
CA VAL A 68 -13.54 0.93 13.48
C VAL A 68 -14.87 0.19 13.30
N SER A 69 -14.92 -1.08 13.69
CA SER A 69 -16.17 -1.80 13.82
C SER A 69 -16.74 -1.56 15.21
N PRO A 70 -18.04 -1.23 15.37
CA PRO A 70 -18.67 -1.06 16.68
C PRO A 70 -18.78 -2.37 17.49
N VAL A 71 -18.40 -3.50 16.90
CA VAL A 71 -18.33 -4.80 17.58
C VAL A 71 -16.91 -4.99 18.13
N PRO A 72 -16.73 -5.33 19.41
CA PRO A 72 -15.42 -5.66 19.95
C PRO A 72 -14.88 -6.89 19.22
N LYS A 73 -14.04 -6.68 18.20
CA LYS A 73 -13.29 -7.73 17.51
C LYS A 73 -12.15 -8.19 18.41
N GLN A 74 -12.48 -8.73 19.57
CA GLN A 74 -11.52 -9.43 20.39
C GLN A 74 -11.23 -10.79 19.72
N SER A 75 -9.99 -10.92 19.26
CA SER A 75 -9.20 -12.15 19.26
C SER A 75 -9.27 -13.13 18.06
N VAL A 76 -10.38 -13.29 17.31
CA VAL A 76 -10.43 -14.39 16.29
C VAL A 76 -10.51 -13.93 14.83
N ALA A 77 -11.04 -12.74 14.56
CA ALA A 77 -11.32 -12.26 13.19
C ALA A 77 -10.13 -11.59 12.45
N HIS A 78 -8.93 -11.58 13.05
CA HIS A 78 -7.72 -10.98 12.44
C HIS A 78 -6.66 -11.98 11.97
N SER A 79 -6.79 -13.27 12.30
CA SER A 79 -5.77 -14.27 11.94
C SER A 79 -5.92 -14.84 10.53
N ALA A 80 -7.13 -14.92 9.96
CA ALA A 80 -7.34 -15.48 8.61
C ALA A 80 -7.18 -14.44 7.48
N ALA A 81 -7.47 -13.16 7.75
CA ALA A 81 -7.39 -12.10 6.75
C ALA A 81 -5.93 -11.81 6.35
N ILE A 82 -5.02 -11.74 7.32
CA ILE A 82 -3.62 -11.37 7.07
C ILE A 82 -2.89 -12.41 6.19
N PRO A 83 -2.97 -13.73 6.43
CA PRO A 83 -2.37 -14.73 5.55
C PRO A 83 -2.92 -14.67 4.13
N ASN A 84 -4.23 -14.40 3.95
CA ASN A 84 -4.83 -14.23 2.63
C ASN A 84 -4.31 -12.98 1.93
N LEU A 85 -4.22 -11.84 2.64
CA LEU A 85 -3.65 -10.60 2.11
C LEU A 85 -2.17 -10.76 1.73
N ARG A 86 -1.39 -11.50 2.54
CA ARG A 86 0.01 -11.84 2.20
C ARG A 86 0.10 -12.71 0.95
N LYS A 87 -0.80 -13.69 0.77
CA LYS A 87 -0.87 -14.49 -0.46
C LYS A 87 -1.25 -13.66 -1.69
N GLU A 88 -2.23 -12.77 -1.56
CA GLU A 88 -2.63 -11.86 -2.64
C GLU A 88 -1.48 -10.91 -3.02
N LEU A 89 -0.78 -10.35 -2.02
CA LEU A 89 0.39 -9.50 -2.23
C LEU A 89 1.51 -10.25 -2.96
N GLU A 90 1.78 -11.49 -2.57
CA GLU A 90 2.79 -12.32 -3.21
C GLU A 90 2.41 -12.71 -4.64
N ALA A 91 1.14 -13.03 -4.88
CA ALA A 91 0.63 -13.28 -6.24
C ALA A 91 0.76 -12.04 -7.13
N TRP A 92 0.48 -10.85 -6.58
CA TRP A 92 0.72 -9.59 -7.28
C TRP A 92 2.21 -9.40 -7.59
N ARG A 93 3.11 -9.58 -6.61
CA ARG A 93 4.57 -9.52 -6.81
C ARG A 93 5.04 -10.44 -7.93
N MET A 94 4.55 -11.67 -7.96
CA MET A 94 4.93 -12.67 -8.98
C MET A 94 4.38 -12.34 -10.37
N SER A 95 3.29 -11.58 -10.47
CA SER A 95 2.75 -11.11 -11.76
C SER A 95 3.58 -10.01 -12.42
N ILE A 96 4.49 -9.37 -11.67
CA ILE A 96 5.36 -8.29 -12.16
C ILE A 96 6.58 -8.90 -12.87
N PRO A 97 7.01 -8.37 -14.03
CA PRO A 97 8.20 -8.83 -14.73
C PRO A 97 9.47 -8.70 -13.89
N LEU A 98 10.44 -9.59 -14.12
CA LEU A 98 11.63 -9.74 -13.26
C LEU A 98 12.42 -8.43 -13.08
N ARG A 99 12.50 -7.60 -14.14
CA ARG A 99 13.22 -6.32 -14.12
C ARG A 99 12.60 -5.24 -13.21
N PHE A 100 11.32 -5.37 -12.87
CA PHE A 100 10.57 -4.48 -11.98
C PHE A 100 10.17 -5.15 -10.65
N ARG A 101 10.49 -6.43 -10.47
CA ARG A 101 9.90 -7.25 -9.42
C ARG A 101 10.52 -6.95 -8.05
N PRO A 102 9.70 -6.59 -7.04
CA PRO A 102 10.17 -6.45 -5.68
C PRO A 102 10.83 -7.73 -5.15
N GLY A 103 11.94 -7.56 -4.44
CA GLY A 103 12.78 -8.65 -3.93
C GLY A 103 13.94 -9.03 -4.86
N GLU A 104 13.91 -8.60 -6.12
CA GLU A 104 15.07 -8.65 -7.00
C GLU A 104 15.93 -7.38 -6.86
N PRO A 105 17.25 -7.45 -7.08
CA PRO A 105 18.10 -6.27 -7.07
C PRO A 105 17.73 -5.33 -8.22
N LEU A 106 17.49 -4.06 -7.89
CA LEU A 106 17.22 -3.01 -8.89
C LEU A 106 18.48 -2.77 -9.73
N LYS A 107 18.37 -2.98 -11.05
CA LYS A 107 19.48 -2.87 -12.00
C LYS A 107 19.15 -1.79 -13.05
N PRO A 108 19.65 -0.56 -12.92
CA PRO A 108 19.39 0.51 -13.89
C PRO A 108 19.74 0.14 -15.34
N ARG A 109 20.76 -0.69 -15.54
CA ARG A 109 21.22 -1.13 -16.88
C ARG A 109 20.17 -1.89 -17.69
N ILE A 110 19.21 -2.54 -17.04
CA ILE A 110 18.13 -3.31 -17.71
C ILE A 110 16.81 -2.53 -17.77
N LEU A 111 16.83 -1.25 -17.38
CA LEU A 111 15.71 -0.32 -17.35
C LEU A 111 16.06 0.94 -18.17
N PRO A 112 16.34 0.81 -19.49
CA PRO A 112 16.73 1.93 -20.33
C PRO A 112 15.59 2.91 -20.62
N GLU A 113 14.34 2.49 -20.44
CA GLU A 113 13.18 3.30 -20.80
C GLU A 113 13.02 4.49 -19.84
N PRO A 114 12.57 5.66 -20.34
CA PRO A 114 12.19 6.77 -19.48
C PRO A 114 11.20 6.33 -18.40
N LEU A 115 11.35 6.83 -17.18
CA LEU A 115 10.54 6.48 -16.01
C LEU A 115 10.67 5.03 -15.50
N ALA A 116 11.36 4.13 -16.18
CA ALA A 116 11.44 2.72 -15.77
C ALA A 116 12.06 2.54 -14.37
N ILE A 117 13.12 3.29 -14.05
CA ILE A 117 13.72 3.30 -12.71
C ILE A 117 12.72 3.81 -11.66
N GLN A 118 12.00 4.90 -11.96
CA GLN A 118 11.02 5.47 -11.05
C GLN A 118 9.86 4.49 -10.80
N VAL A 119 9.36 3.83 -11.84
CA VAL A 119 8.30 2.82 -11.73
C VAL A 119 8.78 1.60 -10.95
N ALA A 120 10.01 1.13 -11.19
CA ALA A 120 10.59 0.03 -10.44
C ALA A 120 10.72 0.38 -8.94
N LEU A 121 11.19 1.59 -8.63
CA LEU A 121 11.28 2.10 -7.26
C LEU A 121 9.91 2.16 -6.59
N LEU A 122 8.91 2.77 -7.24
CA LEU A 122 7.54 2.83 -6.72
C LEU A 122 6.99 1.42 -6.46
N THR A 123 7.17 0.50 -7.41
CA THR A 123 6.71 -0.89 -7.28
C THR A 123 7.35 -1.59 -6.09
N HIS A 124 8.66 -1.40 -5.88
CA HIS A 124 9.38 -1.91 -4.71
C HIS A 124 8.85 -1.29 -3.42
N TYR A 125 8.71 0.03 -3.35
CA TYR A 125 8.22 0.71 -2.15
C TYR A 125 6.78 0.32 -1.80
N TYR A 126 5.90 0.12 -2.77
CA TYR A 126 4.55 -0.40 -2.55
C TYR A 126 4.56 -1.77 -1.88
N TYR A 127 5.36 -2.69 -2.41
CA TYR A 127 5.52 -4.01 -1.81
C TYR A 127 6.08 -3.94 -0.38
N LEU A 128 7.18 -3.22 -0.19
CA LEU A 128 7.85 -3.09 1.11
C LEU A 128 6.93 -2.44 2.14
N ASN A 129 6.15 -1.42 1.75
CA ASN A 129 5.15 -0.78 2.63
C ASN A 129 4.06 -1.77 3.08
N ALA A 130 3.54 -2.59 2.16
CA ALA A 130 2.55 -3.60 2.50
C ALA A 130 3.12 -4.70 3.42
N VAL A 131 4.35 -5.15 3.16
CA VAL A 131 5.06 -6.12 4.02
C VAL A 131 5.29 -5.53 5.42
N LEU A 132 5.77 -4.30 5.53
CA LEU A 132 5.94 -3.61 6.82
C LEU A 132 4.61 -3.56 7.57
N THR A 133 3.55 -3.10 6.91
CA THR A 133 2.22 -2.96 7.53
C THR A 133 1.69 -4.31 8.04
N LEU A 134 1.72 -5.34 7.20
CA LEU A 134 1.20 -6.68 7.55
C LEU A 134 2.05 -7.37 8.64
N SER A 135 3.38 -7.22 8.59
CA SER A 135 4.29 -7.82 9.57
C SER A 135 4.22 -7.10 10.92
N TRP A 136 4.12 -5.77 10.90
CA TRP A 136 3.98 -4.95 12.10
C TRP A 136 2.66 -5.22 12.81
N THR A 137 1.56 -5.33 12.06
CA THR A 137 0.24 -5.65 12.61
C THR A 137 0.13 -7.06 13.18
N LEU A 138 0.77 -8.06 12.55
CA LEU A 138 0.89 -9.40 13.15
C LEU A 138 1.66 -9.36 14.48
N LEU A 139 2.81 -8.68 14.48
CA LEU A 139 3.68 -8.65 15.65
C LEU A 139 3.03 -7.95 16.86
N HIS A 140 2.28 -6.86 16.64
CA HIS A 140 1.68 -6.09 17.73
C HIS A 140 0.23 -6.51 18.03
N GLY A 141 -0.50 -7.02 17.05
CA GLY A 141 -1.87 -7.49 17.22
C GLY A 141 -2.00 -8.95 17.67
N GLY A 142 -0.95 -9.76 17.47
CA GLY A 142 -0.95 -11.21 17.74
C GLY A 142 -0.08 -11.66 18.93
N ASN A 143 0.29 -10.74 19.83
CA ASN A 143 1.33 -10.99 20.84
C ASN A 143 1.05 -12.20 21.75
N ASP A 144 -0.22 -12.53 21.99
CA ASP A 144 -0.64 -13.70 22.80
C ASP A 144 -0.84 -14.99 21.98
N THR A 145 -0.79 -14.91 20.65
CA THR A 145 -1.08 -16.03 19.72
C THR A 145 0.14 -16.55 18.95
N LEU A 146 1.17 -15.72 18.80
CA LEU A 146 2.38 -16.05 18.03
C LEU A 146 3.44 -16.70 18.90
N SER A 147 4.01 -17.80 18.43
CA SER A 147 5.17 -18.42 19.07
C SER A 147 6.40 -17.50 19.02
N ILE A 148 7.34 -17.70 19.96
CA ILE A 148 8.62 -16.95 20.00
C ILE A 148 9.35 -17.02 18.65
N ARG A 149 9.29 -18.17 17.98
CA ARG A 149 9.90 -18.38 16.66
C ARG A 149 9.26 -17.51 15.59
N GLU A 150 7.94 -17.46 15.54
CA GLU A 150 7.21 -16.63 14.56
C GLU A 150 7.46 -15.15 14.80
N GLN A 151 7.46 -14.71 16.06
CA GLN A 151 7.81 -13.32 16.40
C GLN A 151 9.24 -12.97 15.95
N LEU A 152 10.20 -13.87 16.13
CA LEU A 152 11.57 -13.66 15.68
C LEU A 152 11.66 -13.54 14.15
N GLU A 153 10.95 -14.37 13.39
CA GLU A 153 10.94 -14.29 11.93
C GLU A 153 10.27 -13.00 11.43
N LEU A 154 9.17 -12.55 12.04
CA LEU A 154 8.56 -11.27 11.73
C LEU A 154 9.50 -10.09 12.01
N LYS A 155 10.24 -10.12 13.13
CA LYS A 155 11.26 -9.10 13.43
C LYS A 155 12.39 -9.09 12.40
N LYS A 156 12.87 -10.26 11.97
CA LYS A 156 13.88 -10.36 10.90
C LYS A 156 13.35 -9.84 9.58
N GLU A 157 12.10 -10.16 9.23
CA GLU A 157 11.43 -9.65 8.03
C GLU A 157 11.34 -8.11 8.05
N LEU A 158 10.89 -7.52 9.16
CA LEU A 158 10.84 -6.07 9.34
C LEU A 158 12.23 -5.43 9.16
N MET A 159 13.27 -5.99 9.80
CA MET A 159 14.64 -5.47 9.69
C MET A 159 15.20 -5.56 8.26
N ARG A 160 14.94 -6.67 7.56
CA ARG A 160 15.34 -6.83 6.15
C ARG A 160 14.61 -5.82 5.26
N THR A 161 13.30 -5.68 5.46
CA THR A 161 12.46 -4.75 4.70
C THR A 161 12.92 -3.31 4.89
N ALA A 162 13.18 -2.90 6.14
CA ALA A 162 13.72 -1.57 6.45
C ALA A 162 15.09 -1.33 5.82
N ARG A 163 15.97 -2.34 5.82
CA ARG A 163 17.26 -2.25 5.13
C ARG A 163 17.08 -2.02 3.63
N THR A 164 16.23 -2.80 2.97
CA THR A 164 15.96 -2.65 1.54
C THR A 164 15.39 -1.28 1.20
N VAL A 165 14.52 -0.72 2.06
CA VAL A 165 14.02 0.66 1.89
C VAL A 165 15.18 1.67 1.82
N ILE A 166 16.16 1.53 2.71
CA ILE A 166 17.37 2.38 2.76
C ILE A 166 18.26 2.14 1.53
N GLU A 167 18.48 0.88 1.15
CA GLU A 167 19.28 0.56 -0.04
C GLU A 167 18.69 1.16 -1.32
N LEU A 168 17.35 1.23 -1.42
CA LEU A 168 16.67 1.80 -2.56
C LEU A 168 16.74 3.34 -2.62
N THR A 169 17.01 4.03 -1.51
CA THR A 169 17.13 5.50 -1.54
C THR A 169 18.32 5.97 -2.37
N ALA A 170 19.34 5.11 -2.56
CA ALA A 170 20.50 5.38 -3.41
C ALA A 170 20.15 5.59 -4.89
N PHE A 171 18.96 5.15 -5.33
CA PHE A 171 18.48 5.33 -6.70
C PHE A 171 17.54 6.54 -6.85
N ILE A 172 17.23 7.26 -5.77
CA ILE A 172 16.42 8.47 -5.84
C ILE A 172 17.34 9.61 -6.26
N GLU A 173 17.11 10.15 -7.46
CA GLU A 173 17.84 11.33 -7.92
C GLU A 173 17.50 12.54 -7.05
N VAL A 174 18.54 13.14 -6.47
CA VAL A 174 18.43 14.41 -5.75
C VAL A 174 18.67 15.52 -6.77
N SER A 175 17.65 16.34 -7.02
CA SER A 175 17.78 17.49 -7.92
C SER A 175 18.84 18.46 -7.36
N PRO A 176 19.65 19.12 -8.20
CA PRO A 176 20.58 20.16 -7.75
C PRO A 176 19.90 21.32 -7.00
N SER A 177 18.60 21.52 -7.24
CA SER A 177 17.77 22.51 -6.55
C SER A 177 17.24 22.04 -5.19
N THR A 178 17.47 20.79 -4.79
CA THR A 178 17.09 20.29 -3.48
C THR A 178 18.05 20.86 -2.44
N PRO A 179 17.59 21.70 -1.50
CA PRO A 179 18.47 22.34 -0.53
C PRO A 179 19.12 21.27 0.36
N VAL A 180 20.44 21.26 0.36
CA VAL A 180 21.26 20.49 1.30
C VAL A 180 21.39 21.39 2.53
N TRP A 181 20.51 21.21 3.50
CA TRP A 181 20.57 21.93 4.78
C TRP A 181 21.84 21.55 5.55
#